data_AF-A0A849SP35-F1
#
_entry.id   AF-A0A849SP35-F1
#
_cell.length_a   1.000
_cell.length_b   1.000
_cell.length_c   1.000
_cell.angle_alpha   90.00
_cell.angle_beta   90.00
_cell.angle_gamma   90.00
#
_symmetry.space_group_name_H-M   'P 1'
#
loop_
_entity.id
_entity.type
_entity.pdbx_description
1 polymer ?
#
loop_
_entity_poly.entity_id
_entity_poly.type
_entity_poly.pdbx_seq_one_letter_code
_entity_poly.pdbx_strand_id
1 'polypeptide(L)'
;VTVERGAARVQRLDTGGQPLSAWPVPLGRGTLGVSVAVDDSGRVAVADERGGRLWLWSANGEPLLELTGLAHPRAIAFASDGDLVVAESAPARVRRVRPERAVEGARGAEH
;
A
#
# COMPACT_ATOMS: atom_id res chain seq x y z
N VAL A 1 31.90 -0.96 3.17
CA VAL A 1 30.87 -0.08 2.58
C VAL A 1 29.51 -0.63 3.00
N THR A 2 28.66 0.22 3.57
CA THR A 2 27.63 -0.10 4.58
C THR A 2 26.26 -0.43 3.97
N VAL A 3 25.51 -1.34 4.59
CA VAL A 3 24.12 -1.70 4.24
C VAL A 3 23.13 -0.67 4.79
N GLU A 4 22.34 -0.06 3.92
CA GLU A 4 21.30 0.90 4.34
C GLU A 4 19.99 0.17 4.69
N ARG A 5 19.89 -0.33 5.93
CA ARG A 5 18.63 -0.86 6.51
C ARG A 5 17.71 0.28 6.98
N GLY A 6 17.43 1.23 6.09
CA GLY A 6 16.66 2.45 6.41
C GLY A 6 15.66 2.94 5.34
N ALA A 7 15.80 2.56 4.07
CA ALA A 7 15.02 3.15 2.98
C ALA A 7 14.17 2.11 2.23
N ALA A 8 13.19 1.52 2.91
CA ALA A 8 12.16 0.77 2.19
C ALA A 8 11.48 1.70 1.19
N ARG A 9 11.38 1.28 -0.07
CA ARG A 9 10.81 2.10 -1.14
C ARG A 9 10.05 1.23 -2.13
N VAL A 10 9.03 1.81 -2.73
CA VAL A 10 8.46 1.29 -3.97
C VAL A 10 9.26 1.88 -5.13
N GLN A 11 9.52 1.07 -6.14
CA GLN A 11 10.06 1.53 -7.41
C GLN A 11 9.12 1.09 -8.53
N ARG A 12 8.71 2.05 -9.37
CA ARG A 12 8.06 1.76 -10.64
C ARG A 12 9.14 1.66 -11.70
N LEU A 13 9.18 0.54 -12.41
CA LEU A 13 10.16 0.27 -13.46
C LEU A 13 9.48 0.30 -14.83
N ASP A 14 10.23 0.65 -15.87
CA ASP A 14 9.82 0.39 -17.25
C ASP A 14 9.97 -1.10 -17.61
N THR A 15 9.59 -1.47 -18.83
CA THR A 15 9.70 -2.86 -19.31
C THR A 15 11.15 -3.33 -19.49
N GLY A 16 12.11 -2.40 -19.51
CA GLY A 16 13.56 -2.68 -19.49
C GLY A 16 14.14 -2.79 -18.07
N GLY A 17 13.32 -2.64 -17.03
CA GLY A 17 13.75 -2.69 -15.63
C GLY A 17 14.37 -1.40 -15.11
N GLN A 18 14.32 -0.29 -15.87
CA GLN A 18 14.84 0.99 -15.42
C GLN A 18 13.82 1.70 -14.52
N PRO A 19 14.25 2.32 -13.40
CA PRO A 19 13.33 3.01 -12.51
C PRO A 19 12.80 4.29 -13.15
N LEU A 20 11.48 4.35 -13.32
CA LEU A 20 10.73 5.54 -13.75
C LEU A 20 10.45 6.48 -12.56
N SER A 21 10.19 5.90 -11.40
CA SER A 21 9.92 6.65 -10.17
C SER A 21 10.17 5.79 -8.94
N ALA A 22 10.54 6.41 -7.83
CA ALA A 22 10.71 5.73 -6.55
C ALA A 22 10.29 6.65 -5.41
N TRP A 23 9.60 6.09 -4.43
CA TRP A 23 9.19 6.85 -3.24
C TRP A 23 9.34 6.00 -1.98
N PRO A 24 9.68 6.64 -0.84
CA PRO A 24 9.86 5.94 0.42
C PRO A 24 8.55 5.35 0.92
N VAL A 25 8.65 4.17 1.54
CA VAL A 25 7.56 3.56 2.30
C VAL A 25 7.96 3.62 3.77
N PRO A 26 7.10 4.16 4.65
CA PRO A 26 7.40 4.30 6.07
C PRO A 26 7.24 2.97 6.82
N LEU A 27 8.01 1.94 6.44
CA LEU A 27 7.97 0.63 7.09
C LEU A 27 8.60 0.68 8.48
N GLY A 28 7.95 0.03 9.44
CA GLY A 28 8.47 -0.09 10.80
C GLY A 28 9.62 -1.09 10.91
N ARG A 29 10.54 -0.86 11.86
CA ARG A 29 11.65 -1.79 12.17
C ARG A 29 11.14 -3.17 12.54
N GLY A 30 11.53 -4.20 11.79
CA GLY A 30 11.23 -5.62 12.03
C GLY A 30 10.05 -6.19 11.23
N THR A 31 9.59 -5.53 10.15
CA THR A 31 8.48 -6.01 9.32
C THR A 31 8.58 -7.52 9.03
N LEU A 32 7.47 -8.24 9.20
CA LEU A 32 7.40 -9.69 8.96
C LEU A 32 7.25 -10.00 7.47
N GLY A 33 6.68 -9.05 6.73
CA GLY A 33 6.34 -9.20 5.33
C GLY A 33 5.78 -7.90 4.80
N VAL A 34 6.01 -7.68 3.51
CA VAL A 34 5.45 -6.55 2.77
C VAL A 34 4.73 -7.11 1.56
N SER A 35 3.48 -6.71 1.35
CA SER A 35 2.71 -7.06 0.15
C SER A 35 2.51 -5.80 -0.70
N VAL A 36 2.62 -5.94 -2.02
CA VAL A 36 2.40 -4.86 -2.98
C VAL A 36 1.37 -5.28 -4.02
N ALA A 37 0.52 -4.35 -4.45
CA ALA A 37 -0.39 -4.53 -5.57
C ALA A 37 -0.42 -3.25 -6.42
N VAL A 38 -0.68 -3.41 -7.72
CA VAL A 38 -0.83 -2.32 -8.68
C VAL A 38 -2.11 -2.54 -9.49
N ASP A 39 -2.88 -1.49 -9.75
CA ASP A 39 -4.06 -1.56 -10.62
C ASP A 39 -3.78 -1.04 -12.04
N ASP A 40 -4.77 -1.18 -12.93
CA ASP A 40 -4.65 -0.78 -14.34
C ASP A 40 -4.46 0.73 -14.53
N SER A 41 -4.83 1.54 -13.53
CA SER A 41 -4.57 2.98 -13.52
C SER A 41 -3.16 3.35 -13.04
N GLY A 42 -2.40 2.35 -12.57
CA GLY A 42 -1.05 2.52 -12.05
C GLY A 42 -1.00 2.91 -10.57
N ARG A 43 -2.11 2.88 -9.83
CA ARG A 43 -2.08 3.10 -8.37
C ARG A 43 -1.33 1.95 -7.71
N VAL A 44 -0.55 2.26 -6.69
CA VAL A 44 0.24 1.26 -5.95
C VAL A 44 -0.24 1.18 -4.52
N ALA A 45 -0.61 -0.01 -4.08
CA ALA A 45 -0.91 -0.31 -2.68
C ALA A 45 0.25 -1.10 -2.06
N VAL A 46 0.60 -0.78 -0.80
CA VAL A 46 1.59 -1.52 -0.01
C VAL A 46 1.02 -1.80 1.37
N ALA A 47 1.11 -3.05 1.84
CA ALA A 47 0.74 -3.44 3.19
C ALA A 47 1.96 -3.88 4.00
N ASP A 48 2.10 -3.33 5.21
CA ASP A 48 3.06 -3.79 6.23
C ASP A 48 2.35 -4.75 7.17
N GLU A 49 2.71 -6.03 7.09
CA GLU A 49 2.08 -7.10 7.84
C GLU A 49 2.16 -6.86 9.34
N ARG A 50 3.35 -6.55 9.87
CA ARG A 50 3.52 -6.34 11.32
C ARG A 50 3.08 -4.96 11.76
N GLY A 51 3.24 -3.96 10.89
CA GLY A 51 2.77 -2.60 11.16
C GLY A 51 1.24 -2.52 11.25
N GLY A 52 0.52 -3.46 10.63
CA GLY A 52 -0.94 -3.40 10.54
C GLY A 52 -1.41 -2.19 9.74
N ARG A 53 -0.59 -1.79 8.76
CA ARG A 53 -0.79 -0.57 7.95
C ARG A 53 -0.84 -0.91 6.48
N LEU A 54 -1.57 -0.09 5.74
CA LEU A 54 -1.63 -0.11 4.30
C LEU A 54 -1.59 1.31 3.77
N TRP A 55 -0.79 1.52 2.73
CA TRP A 55 -0.71 2.77 2.01
C TRP A 55 -1.11 2.57 0.57
N LEU A 56 -1.71 3.60 -0.02
CA LEU A 56 -2.07 3.67 -1.42
C LEU A 56 -1.54 4.97 -1.99
N TRP A 57 -0.89 4.89 -3.15
CA TRP A 57 -0.44 6.05 -3.91
C TRP A 57 -1.04 6.07 -5.30
N SER A 58 -1.13 7.27 -5.87
CA SER A 58 -1.42 7.46 -7.29
C SER A 58 -0.27 6.96 -8.16
N ALA A 59 -0.50 6.84 -9.47
CA ALA A 59 0.55 6.48 -10.43
C ALA A 59 1.75 7.46 -10.42
N ASN A 60 1.53 8.69 -9.94
CA ASN A 60 2.55 9.73 -9.83
C ASN A 60 3.24 9.73 -8.44
N GLY A 61 2.88 8.80 -7.55
CA GLY A 61 3.45 8.70 -6.20
C GLY A 61 2.80 9.64 -5.17
N GLU A 62 1.68 10.28 -5.48
CA GLU A 62 0.95 11.09 -4.50
C GLU A 62 0.20 10.18 -3.51
N PRO A 63 0.27 10.45 -2.20
CA PRO A 63 -0.45 9.64 -1.22
C PRO A 63 -1.96 9.83 -1.38
N LEU A 64 -2.68 8.72 -1.53
CA LEU A 64 -4.14 8.70 -1.64
C LEU A 64 -4.80 8.24 -0.35
N LEU A 65 -4.28 7.19 0.27
CA LEU A 65 -4.89 6.59 1.46
C LEU A 65 -3.82 5.98 2.37
N GLU A 66 -3.99 6.16 3.68
CA GLU A 66 -3.36 5.34 4.71
C GLU A 66 -4.47 4.68 5.53
N LEU A 67 -4.40 3.34 5.65
CA LEU A 67 -5.25 2.57 6.54
C LEU A 67 -4.40 1.98 7.66
N THR A 68 -4.94 2.05 8.87
CA THR A 68 -4.34 1.48 10.08
C THR A 68 -5.31 0.50 10.74
N GLY A 69 -4.83 -0.27 11.72
CA GLY A 69 -5.65 -1.24 12.45
C GLY A 69 -5.95 -2.52 11.65
N LEU A 70 -5.13 -2.80 10.64
CA LEU A 70 -5.17 -4.10 9.96
C LEU A 70 -4.48 -5.15 10.83
N ALA A 71 -5.02 -6.36 10.82
CA ALA A 71 -4.61 -7.45 11.68
C ALA A 71 -3.78 -8.46 10.88
N HIS A 72 -2.49 -8.18 10.75
CA HIS A 72 -1.55 -8.96 9.93
C HIS A 72 -2.01 -9.09 8.46
N PRO A 73 -2.06 -7.97 7.70
CA PRO A 73 -2.39 -8.02 6.27
C PRO A 73 -1.27 -8.76 5.51
N ARG A 74 -1.54 -9.99 5.06
CA ARG A 74 -0.56 -10.85 4.39
C ARG A 74 -0.57 -10.73 2.87
N ALA A 75 -1.72 -10.39 2.30
CA ALA A 75 -1.87 -10.25 0.85
C ALA A 75 -2.87 -9.15 0.52
N ILE A 76 -2.60 -8.43 -0.56
CA ILE A 76 -3.48 -7.41 -1.11
C ILE A 76 -3.61 -7.57 -2.63
N ALA A 77 -4.77 -7.25 -3.17
CA ALA A 77 -5.01 -7.24 -4.62
C ALA A 77 -6.13 -6.26 -4.97
N PHE A 78 -5.99 -5.57 -6.10
CA PHE A 78 -7.08 -4.78 -6.66
C PHE A 78 -8.08 -5.69 -7.36
N ALA A 79 -9.37 -5.44 -7.12
CA ALA A 79 -10.46 -5.98 -7.90
C ALA A 79 -10.67 -5.14 -9.18
N SER A 80 -11.35 -5.71 -10.17
CA SER A 80 -11.59 -5.06 -11.47
C SER A 80 -12.44 -3.79 -11.39
N ASP A 81 -13.14 -3.56 -10.29
CA ASP A 81 -13.90 -2.34 -10.01
C ASP A 81 -13.07 -1.28 -9.26
N GLY A 82 -11.77 -1.52 -9.06
CA GLY A 82 -10.85 -0.59 -8.39
C GLY A 82 -10.85 -0.67 -6.87
N ASP A 83 -11.67 -1.55 -6.26
CA ASP A 83 -11.62 -1.82 -4.83
C ASP A 83 -10.36 -2.63 -4.46
N LEU A 84 -9.83 -2.43 -3.26
CA LEU A 84 -8.68 -3.16 -2.77
C LEU A 84 -9.12 -4.26 -1.79
N VAL A 85 -8.78 -5.50 -2.07
CA VAL A 85 -9.03 -6.65 -1.19
C VAL A 85 -7.79 -6.92 -0.35
N VAL A 86 -7.98 -7.08 0.96
CA VAL A 86 -6.93 -7.29 1.96
C VAL A 86 -7.22 -8.58 2.73
N ALA A 87 -6.27 -9.52 2.70
CA ALA A 87 -6.33 -10.74 3.50
C ALA A 87 -5.56 -10.54 4.81
N GLU A 88 -6.26 -10.59 5.94
CA GLU A 88 -5.76 -10.38 7.30
C GLU A 88 -5.72 -11.73 8.02
N SER A 89 -4.66 -12.05 8.76
CA SER A 89 -4.45 -13.41 9.28
C SER A 89 -4.77 -13.65 10.74
N ALA A 90 -4.99 -12.61 11.55
CA ALA A 90 -5.28 -12.81 12.98
C ALA A 90 -6.21 -11.73 13.55
N PRO A 91 -7.54 -11.93 13.58
CA PRO A 91 -8.27 -13.10 13.09
C PRO A 91 -8.26 -13.19 11.56
N ALA A 92 -8.40 -14.40 11.01
CA ALA A 92 -8.51 -14.62 9.58
C ALA A 92 -9.75 -13.92 9.03
N ARG A 93 -9.55 -12.85 8.25
CA ARG A 93 -10.64 -12.10 7.60
C ARG A 93 -10.19 -11.56 6.26
N VAL A 94 -11.17 -11.33 5.38
CA VAL A 94 -10.95 -10.60 4.13
C VAL A 94 -11.70 -9.28 4.24
N ARG A 95 -10.98 -8.17 4.07
CA ARG A 95 -11.53 -6.82 4.06
C ARG A 95 -11.51 -6.27 2.65
N ARG A 96 -12.62 -5.68 2.20
CA ARG A 96 -12.69 -4.92 0.96
C ARG A 96 -12.67 -3.43 1.31
N VAL A 97 -11.72 -2.71 0.73
CA VAL A 97 -11.51 -1.28 0.92
C VAL A 97 -11.93 -0.59 -0.38
N ARG A 98 -12.74 0.47 -0.26
CA ARG A 98 -13.13 1.32 -1.39
C ARG A 98 -12.32 2.61 -1.33
N PRO A 99 -11.19 2.72 -2.06
CA PRO A 99 -10.29 3.84 -1.89
C PRO A 99 -10.96 5.18 -2.19
N GLU A 100 -11.78 5.25 -3.24
CA GLU A 100 -12.46 6.48 -3.65
C GLU A 100 -13.37 7.04 -2.54
N ARG A 101 -14.13 6.18 -1.88
CA ARG A 101 -14.99 6.59 -0.75
C ARG A 101 -14.18 6.95 0.49
N ALA A 102 -13.04 6.30 0.72
CA ALA A 102 -12.16 6.61 1.84
C ALA A 102 -11.48 7.98 1.65
N VAL A 103 -11.07 8.31 0.42
CA VAL A 103 -10.51 9.62 0.05
C VAL A 103 -11.56 10.73 0.20
N GLU A 104 -12.78 10.50 -0.30
CA GLU A 104 -13.88 11.47 -0.19
C GLU A 104 -14.29 11.71 1.27
N GLY A 105 -14.40 10.65 2.07
CA GLY A 105 -14.71 10.75 3.50
C GLY A 105 -13.65 11.49 4.31
N ALA A 106 -12.37 11.39 3.94
CA ALA A 106 -11.29 12.14 4.56
C ALA A 106 -11.39 13.65 4.24
N ARG A 107 -11.73 14.01 3.00
CA ARG A 107 -11.91 15.41 2.58
C ARG A 107 -13.18 16.05 3.15
N GLY A 108 -14.22 15.27 3.41
CA GLY A 108 -15.48 15.75 4.00
C GLY A 108 -15.42 16.03 5.51
N ALA A 109 -14.39 15.56 6.21
CA ALA A 109 -14.21 15.77 7.65
C ALA A 109 -13.44 17.06 8.01
N GLU A 110 -12.99 17.82 7.01
CA GLU A 110 -12.22 19.07 7.17
C GLU A 110 -13.07 20.36 7.07
N HIS A 111 -14.40 20.26 7.22
CA HIS A 111 -15.34 21.40 7.15
C HIS A 111 -16.20 21.57 8.40
#